data_AF-A0A182PDH0-F1
#
_entry.id   AF-A0A182PDH0-F1
#
_cell.length_a   1.000
_cell.length_b   1.000
_cell.length_c   1.000
_cell.angle_alpha   90.00
_cell.angle_beta   90.00
_cell.angle_gamma   90.00
#
_symmetry.space_group_name_H-M   'P 1'
#
loop_
_entity.id
_entity.type
_entity.pdbx_description
1 polymer ?
#
loop_
_entity_poly.entity_id
_entity_poly.type
_entity_poly.pdbx_seq_one_letter_code
_entity_poly.pdbx_strand_id
1 'polypeptide(L)'
;MADVIGRLEEEALKRKNRLRELRGKRTHDEQLQIQENEGGSTIPKPIFRNYKNETEENCEETASYVGQAGAVEEEVGVQLEMMKTPIIIEDIDIANLAPRKPDWDLKRDVAKKLEKLERRTQKAIAELIRERLKAGQEHDIMQAIPTK
;
A
#
# COMPACT_ATOMS: atom_id res chain seq x y z
N MET A 1 -10.65 50.59 -1.05
CA MET A 1 -10.89 49.13 -0.95
C MET A 1 -10.21 48.56 0.30
N ALA A 2 -10.50 49.08 1.50
CA ALA A 2 -9.82 48.69 2.74
C ALA A 2 -10.76 48.39 3.93
N ASP A 3 -12.09 48.40 3.75
CA ASP A 3 -13.05 48.27 4.85
C ASP A 3 -13.62 46.85 5.06
N VAL A 4 -13.18 45.86 4.28
CA VAL A 4 -13.75 44.49 4.27
C VAL A 4 -13.04 43.54 5.25
N ILE A 5 -11.80 43.84 5.66
CA ILE A 5 -10.93 42.91 6.39
C ILE A 5 -11.31 42.83 7.89
N GLY A 6 -11.94 43.86 8.48
CA GLY A 6 -12.33 43.87 9.90
C GLY A 6 -13.63 43.12 10.25
N ARG A 7 -14.58 42.97 9.30
CA ARG A 7 -15.89 42.34 9.59
C ARG A 7 -15.82 40.82 9.72
N LEU A 8 -14.91 40.18 8.98
CA LEU A 8 -14.78 38.72 8.96
C LEU A 8 -14.25 38.18 10.29
N GLU A 9 -13.26 38.86 10.89
CA GLU A 9 -12.68 38.45 12.17
C GLU A 9 -13.68 38.61 13.33
N GLU A 10 -14.45 39.70 13.34
CA GLU A 10 -15.51 39.92 14.33
C GLU A 10 -16.63 38.87 14.25
N GLU A 11 -17.05 38.49 13.04
CA GLU A 11 -18.06 37.44 12.84
C GLU A 11 -17.54 36.05 13.24
N ALA A 12 -16.27 35.75 12.94
CA ALA A 12 -15.63 34.50 13.36
C ALA A 12 -15.58 34.36 14.89
N LEU A 13 -15.27 35.45 15.60
CA LEU A 13 -15.26 35.48 17.08
C LEU A 13 -16.67 35.30 17.66
N LYS A 14 -17.69 35.97 17.09
CA LYS A 14 -19.10 35.79 17.50
C LYS A 14 -19.56 34.33 17.32
N ARG A 15 -19.21 33.70 16.20
CA ARG A 15 -19.52 32.27 15.95
C ARG A 15 -18.82 31.35 16.94
N LYS A 16 -17.53 31.59 17.23
CA LYS A 16 -16.75 30.81 18.18
C LYS A 16 -17.35 30.84 19.59
N ASN A 17 -17.78 32.02 20.06
CA ASN A 17 -18.40 32.17 21.37
C ASN A 17 -19.75 31.43 21.43
N ARG A 18 -20.60 31.58 20.41
CA ARG A 18 -21.88 30.86 20.31
C ARG A 18 -21.71 29.34 20.34
N LEU A 19 -20.73 28.80 19.61
CA LEU A 19 -20.42 27.37 19.61
C LEU A 19 -19.93 26.87 20.98
N ARG A 20 -19.15 27.69 21.70
CA ARG A 20 -18.69 27.36 23.05
C ARG A 20 -19.86 27.24 24.04
N GLU A 21 -20.82 28.17 23.98
CA GLU A 21 -22.03 28.12 24.82
C GLU A 21 -22.89 26.87 24.52
N LEU A 22 -23.06 26.52 23.25
CA LEU A 22 -23.80 25.31 22.87
C LEU A 22 -23.12 24.02 23.36
N ARG A 23 -21.78 23.95 23.30
CA ARG A 23 -21.04 22.80 23.83
C ARG A 23 -21.14 22.71 25.35
N GLY A 24 -21.06 23.84 26.06
CA GLY A 24 -21.19 23.88 27.52
C GLY A 24 -22.55 23.41 28.03
N LYS A 25 -23.64 23.78 27.33
CA LYS A 25 -25.00 23.31 27.69
C LYS A 25 -25.15 21.80 27.54
N ARG A 26 -24.66 21.22 26.44
CA ARG A 26 -24.73 19.77 26.21
C ARG A 26 -23.96 18.98 27.28
N THR A 27 -22.77 19.43 27.66
CA THR A 27 -21.99 18.77 28.71
C THR A 27 -22.65 18.86 30.09
N HIS A 28 -23.38 19.95 30.37
CA HIS A 28 -24.09 20.12 31.62
C HIS A 28 -25.33 19.20 31.69
N ASP A 29 -26.09 19.09 30.60
CA ASP A 29 -27.23 18.16 30.50
C ASP A 29 -26.79 16.69 30.63
N GLU A 30 -25.64 16.32 30.05
CA GLU A 30 -25.04 14.99 30.19
C GLU A 30 -24.60 14.71 31.65
N GLN A 31 -24.10 15.71 32.38
CA GLN A 31 -23.71 15.55 33.79
C GLN A 31 -24.91 15.44 34.74
N LEU A 32 -26.01 16.15 34.47
CA LEU A 32 -27.23 16.06 35.27
C LEU A 32 -27.91 14.68 35.16
N GLN A 33 -27.90 14.09 33.96
CA GLN A 33 -28.44 12.73 33.75
C GLN A 33 -27.65 11.63 34.48
N ILE A 34 -26.35 11.84 34.71
CA ILE A 34 -25.51 10.86 35.44
C ILE A 34 -25.79 10.92 36.95
N GLN A 35 -26.04 12.11 37.51
CA GLN A 35 -26.29 12.27 38.95
C GLN A 35 -27.67 11.75 39.40
N GLU A 36 -28.68 11.77 38.54
CA GLU A 36 -30.02 11.25 38.89
C GLU A 36 -30.07 9.71 39.00
N ASN A 37 -29.09 8.99 38.43
CA ASN A 37 -29.08 7.52 38.38
C ASN A 37 -28.27 6.83 39.49
N GLU A 38 -27.57 7.56 40.36
CA GLU A 38 -26.76 6.98 41.46
C GLU A 38 -27.53 6.85 42.80
N GLY A 39 -28.86 6.92 42.79
CA GLY A 39 -29.72 6.76 43.98
C GLY A 39 -30.05 5.31 44.39
N GLY A 40 -29.21 4.32 44.06
CA GLY A 40 -29.51 2.90 44.26
C GLY A 40 -29.11 2.36 45.65
N SER A 41 -30.09 2.10 46.53
CA SER A 41 -29.92 1.45 47.85
C SER A 41 -29.15 0.13 47.80
N THR A 42 -28.21 -0.10 48.73
CA THR A 42 -27.38 -1.31 48.82
C THR A 42 -28.16 -2.52 49.38
N ILE A 43 -28.51 -3.46 48.51
CA ILE A 43 -29.21 -4.70 48.89
C ILE A 43 -28.16 -5.75 49.34
N PRO A 44 -28.39 -6.49 50.45
CA PRO A 44 -27.44 -7.50 50.91
C PRO A 44 -27.43 -8.75 50.02
N LYS A 45 -26.24 -9.31 49.80
CA LYS A 45 -26.01 -10.47 48.90
C LYS A 45 -26.31 -11.80 49.61
N PRO A 46 -27.07 -12.72 49.00
CA PRO A 46 -27.41 -14.01 49.61
C PRO A 46 -26.23 -15.00 49.58
N ILE A 47 -26.16 -15.86 50.60
CA ILE A 47 -25.14 -16.92 50.74
C ILE A 47 -25.80 -18.28 50.53
N PHE A 48 -25.33 -19.04 49.55
CA PHE A 48 -25.82 -20.39 49.25
C PHE A 48 -24.91 -21.43 49.90
N ARG A 49 -25.43 -22.16 50.89
CA ARG A 49 -24.64 -23.07 51.73
C ARG A 49 -24.42 -24.47 51.15
N ASN A 50 -24.86 -24.73 49.92
CA ASN A 50 -24.76 -26.07 49.34
C ASN A 50 -24.58 -26.10 47.81
N TYR A 51 -23.99 -25.05 47.24
CA TYR A 51 -23.59 -25.05 45.83
C TYR A 51 -22.08 -24.80 45.78
N LYS A 52 -21.32 -25.77 45.29
CA LYS A 52 -19.98 -25.52 44.76
C LYS A 52 -20.17 -25.39 43.27
N ASN A 53 -19.91 -24.21 42.73
CA ASN A 53 -19.90 -23.99 41.30
C ASN A 53 -18.75 -24.83 40.70
N GLU A 54 -19.08 -25.74 39.78
CA GLU A 54 -18.09 -26.53 39.01
C GLU A 54 -17.11 -25.62 38.25
N THR A 55 -17.44 -24.33 38.12
CA THR A 55 -16.56 -23.31 37.59
C THR A 55 -15.29 -23.10 38.41
N GLU A 56 -15.19 -23.40 39.71
CA GLU A 56 -13.91 -23.19 40.42
C GLU A 56 -12.79 -24.11 39.91
N GLU A 57 -13.10 -25.33 39.44
CA GLU A 57 -12.10 -26.20 38.79
C GLU A 57 -11.76 -25.75 37.36
N ASN A 58 -12.66 -25.03 36.69
CA ASN A 58 -12.45 -24.48 35.33
C ASN A 58 -12.04 -22.98 35.35
N CYS A 59 -12.04 -22.35 36.52
CA CYS A 59 -11.66 -20.95 36.69
C CYS A 59 -10.15 -20.78 36.59
N GLU A 60 -9.36 -21.83 36.89
CA GLU A 60 -7.92 -21.85 36.64
C GLU A 60 -7.60 -21.85 35.14
N GLU A 61 -8.37 -22.57 34.32
CA GLU A 61 -8.21 -22.54 32.85
C GLU A 61 -8.56 -21.17 32.25
N THR A 62 -9.58 -20.49 32.77
CA THR A 62 -9.90 -19.12 32.34
C THR A 62 -8.98 -18.05 32.94
N ALA A 63 -8.27 -18.34 34.03
CA ALA A 63 -7.26 -17.45 34.60
C ALA A 63 -5.95 -17.44 33.79
N SER A 64 -5.67 -18.49 32.99
CA SER A 64 -4.58 -18.45 32.00
C SER A 64 -4.84 -17.49 30.83
N TYR A 65 -6.10 -17.10 30.60
CA TYR A 65 -6.45 -16.05 29.65
C TYR A 65 -6.51 -14.65 30.29
N VAL A 66 -5.91 -14.47 31.48
CA VAL A 66 -5.46 -13.15 31.94
C VAL A 66 -4.26 -12.77 31.09
N GLY A 67 -4.56 -12.20 29.93
CA GLY A 67 -3.70 -11.42 29.07
C GLY A 67 -2.22 -11.81 29.08
N GLN A 68 -1.80 -12.54 28.04
CA GLN A 68 -0.56 -12.16 27.39
C GLN A 68 -0.75 -10.74 26.80
N ALA A 69 -0.79 -9.73 27.67
CA ALA A 69 -0.34 -8.38 27.36
C ALA A 69 1.20 -8.39 27.32
N GLY A 70 1.77 -9.43 26.69
CA GLY A 70 3.18 -9.72 26.62
C GLY A 70 3.60 -9.57 25.18
N ALA A 71 4.47 -8.59 24.94
CA ALA A 71 5.19 -8.34 23.70
C ALA A 71 4.48 -7.53 22.60
N VAL A 72 3.60 -6.58 22.95
CA VAL A 72 3.23 -5.51 22.00
C VAL A 72 4.46 -4.72 21.57
N GLU A 73 5.45 -4.54 22.47
CA GLU A 73 6.76 -3.97 22.14
C GLU A 73 7.48 -4.69 20.99
N GLU A 74 7.41 -6.03 20.91
CA GLU A 74 8.11 -6.79 19.87
C GLU A 74 7.44 -6.59 18.50
N GLU A 75 6.10 -6.66 18.44
CA GLU A 75 5.35 -6.42 17.22
C GLU A 75 5.47 -4.96 16.73
N VAL A 76 5.43 -4.00 17.65
CA VAL A 76 5.64 -2.58 17.34
C VAL A 76 7.07 -2.34 16.87
N GLY A 77 8.07 -3.02 17.46
CA GLY A 77 9.46 -2.98 17.04
C GLY A 77 9.63 -3.45 15.59
N VAL A 78 9.04 -4.59 15.24
CA VAL A 78 9.04 -5.14 13.88
C VAL A 78 8.38 -4.17 12.89
N GLN A 79 7.24 -3.57 13.24
CA GLN A 79 6.59 -2.57 12.39
C GLN A 79 7.44 -1.31 12.20
N LEU A 80 8.13 -0.85 13.26
CA LEU A 80 9.04 0.30 13.19
C LEU A 80 10.26 0.02 12.30
N GLU A 81 10.79 -1.20 12.35
CA GLU A 81 11.88 -1.64 11.47
C GLU A 81 11.44 -1.72 10.02
N MET A 82 10.25 -2.25 9.75
CA MET A 82 9.66 -2.27 8.41
C MET A 82 9.44 -0.84 7.87
N MET A 83 8.98 0.09 8.71
CA MET A 83 8.83 1.50 8.32
C MET A 83 10.15 2.23 8.11
N LYS A 84 11.24 1.79 8.77
CA LYS A 84 12.59 2.33 8.56
C LYS A 84 13.21 1.86 7.26
N THR A 85 12.84 0.69 6.75
CA THR A 85 13.28 0.29 5.41
C THR A 85 12.71 1.30 4.42
N PRO A 86 13.56 2.08 3.71
CA PRO A 86 13.05 2.99 2.71
C PRO A 86 12.32 2.13 1.70
N ILE A 87 11.06 2.45 1.44
CA ILE A 87 10.34 1.87 0.31
C ILE A 87 11.15 2.31 -0.90
N ILE A 88 11.99 1.40 -1.42
CA ILE A 88 12.69 1.58 -2.67
C ILE A 88 11.59 1.47 -3.72
N ILE A 89 10.89 2.57 -3.93
CA ILE A 89 10.16 2.81 -5.15
C ILE A 89 11.29 2.82 -6.18
N GLU A 90 11.48 1.71 -6.89
CA GLU A 90 12.24 1.74 -8.13
C GLU A 90 11.60 2.85 -8.93
N ASP A 91 12.29 3.98 -9.03
CA ASP A 91 11.81 5.16 -9.72
C ASP A 91 11.42 4.72 -11.13
N ILE A 92 10.11 4.58 -11.34
CA ILE A 92 9.56 4.26 -12.64
C ILE A 92 9.90 5.46 -13.50
N ASP A 93 10.94 5.30 -14.32
CA ASP A 93 11.52 6.35 -15.14
C ASP A 93 10.44 6.96 -16.06
N ILE A 94 9.93 8.13 -15.66
CA ILE A 94 8.78 8.82 -16.27
C ILE A 94 9.11 9.22 -17.72
N ALA A 95 10.40 9.27 -18.09
CA ALA A 95 10.85 9.47 -19.46
C ALA A 95 10.48 8.29 -20.38
N ASN A 96 10.32 7.08 -19.85
CA ASN A 96 9.84 5.92 -20.61
C ASN A 96 8.31 5.90 -20.82
N LEU A 97 7.56 6.69 -20.04
CA LEU A 97 6.10 6.83 -20.08
C LEU A 97 5.63 7.94 -21.02
N ALA A 98 6.56 8.73 -21.58
CA ALA A 98 6.25 9.70 -22.62
C ALA A 98 5.49 9.04 -23.80
N PRO A 99 4.61 9.77 -24.50
CA PRO A 99 3.92 9.24 -25.67
C PRO A 99 4.93 8.80 -26.72
N ARG A 100 5.11 7.49 -26.84
CA ARG A 100 6.01 6.89 -27.82
C ARG A 100 5.42 7.07 -29.22
N LYS A 101 6.29 7.07 -30.25
CA LYS A 101 5.86 7.13 -31.66
C LYS A 101 4.84 6.02 -31.92
N PRO A 102 3.74 6.23 -32.67
CA PRO A 102 2.71 5.20 -32.90
C PRO A 102 3.28 3.88 -33.44
N ASP A 103 4.38 3.93 -34.20
CA ASP A 103 5.04 2.75 -34.77
C ASP A 103 5.96 1.99 -33.80
N TRP A 104 6.12 2.47 -32.55
CA TRP A 104 7.08 1.91 -31.60
C TRP A 104 6.76 0.46 -31.22
N ASP A 105 5.47 0.17 -31.10
CA ASP A 105 4.95 -1.14 -30.74
C ASP A 105 5.15 -2.12 -31.90
N LEU A 106 4.84 -1.65 -33.13
CA LEU A 106 5.08 -2.40 -34.35
C LEU A 106 6.57 -2.76 -34.52
N LYS A 107 7.47 -1.80 -34.28
CA LYS A 107 8.92 -2.04 -34.36
C LYS A 107 9.40 -3.04 -33.33
N ARG A 108 8.90 -2.98 -32.09
CA ARG A 108 9.26 -3.93 -31.03
C ARG A 108 8.83 -5.35 -31.40
N ASP A 109 7.60 -5.51 -31.85
CA ASP A 109 7.01 -6.82 -32.13
C ASP A 109 7.58 -7.44 -33.42
N VAL A 110 7.94 -6.60 -34.40
CA VAL A 110 8.60 -7.03 -35.64
C VAL A 110 10.09 -7.33 -35.44
N ALA A 111 10.79 -6.60 -34.55
CA ALA A 111 12.23 -6.80 -34.31
C ALA A 111 12.57 -8.24 -33.95
N LYS A 112 11.80 -8.88 -33.05
CA LYS A 112 12.02 -10.28 -32.65
C LYS A 112 11.84 -11.27 -33.81
N LYS A 113 10.96 -10.95 -34.77
CA LYS A 113 10.74 -11.78 -35.97
C LYS A 113 11.87 -11.57 -36.98
N LEU A 114 12.30 -10.33 -37.18
CA LEU A 114 13.42 -9.99 -38.05
C LEU A 114 14.74 -10.59 -37.56
N GLU A 115 15.02 -10.58 -36.26
CA GLU A 115 16.24 -11.19 -35.70
C GLU A 115 16.31 -12.70 -36.01
N LYS A 116 15.19 -13.41 -35.83
CA LYS A 116 15.10 -14.84 -36.17
C LYS A 116 15.29 -15.08 -37.67
N LEU A 117 14.74 -14.21 -38.51
CA LEU A 117 14.86 -14.31 -39.95
C LEU A 117 16.29 -14.00 -40.40
N GLU A 118 16.92 -12.96 -39.86
CA GLU A 118 18.29 -12.55 -40.14
C GLU A 118 19.29 -13.67 -39.82
N ARG A 119 19.10 -14.39 -38.69
CA ARG A 119 19.93 -15.56 -38.38
C ARG A 119 19.79 -16.68 -39.41
N ARG A 120 18.58 -16.92 -39.92
CA ARG A 120 18.32 -17.94 -40.93
C ARG A 120 18.87 -17.53 -42.29
N THR A 121 18.72 -16.25 -42.67
CA THR A 121 19.25 -15.73 -43.93
C THR A 121 20.77 -15.73 -43.92
N GLN A 122 21.42 -15.32 -42.82
CA GLN A 122 22.88 -15.43 -42.67
C GLN A 122 23.36 -16.88 -42.77
N LYS A 123 22.64 -17.83 -42.16
CA LYS A 123 22.96 -19.26 -42.29
C LYS A 123 22.83 -19.75 -43.74
N ALA A 124 21.74 -19.40 -44.42
CA ALA A 124 21.53 -19.75 -45.82
C ALA A 124 22.59 -19.12 -46.74
N ILE A 125 22.95 -17.86 -46.49
CA ILE A 125 24.05 -17.17 -47.21
C ILE A 125 25.37 -17.92 -46.98
N ALA A 126 25.68 -18.31 -45.74
CA ALA A 126 26.91 -19.04 -45.44
C ALA A 126 26.96 -20.43 -46.10
N GLU A 127 25.83 -21.15 -46.14
CA GLU A 127 25.71 -22.44 -46.85
C GLU A 127 25.90 -22.26 -48.36
N LEU A 128 25.25 -21.26 -48.95
CA LEU A 128 25.36 -20.96 -50.37
C LEU A 128 26.79 -20.54 -50.78
N ILE A 129 27.50 -19.81 -49.91
CA ILE A 129 28.92 -19.48 -50.09
C ILE A 129 29.78 -20.76 -50.04
N ARG A 130 29.54 -21.68 -49.10
CA ARG A 130 30.28 -22.95 -49.02
C ARG A 130 30.10 -23.80 -50.28
N GLU A 131 28.89 -23.87 -50.81
CA GLU A 131 28.60 -24.59 -52.05
C GLU A 131 29.32 -23.96 -53.25
N ARG A 132 29.30 -22.62 -53.36
CA ARG A 132 30.00 -21.90 -54.43
C ARG A 132 31.53 -22.03 -54.36
N LEU A 133 32.11 -22.02 -53.16
CA LEU A 133 33.53 -22.31 -52.96
C LEU A 133 33.88 -23.72 -53.43
N LYS A 134 33.05 -24.72 -53.09
CA LYS A 134 33.23 -26.10 -53.54
C LYS A 134 33.11 -26.23 -55.07
N ALA A 135 32.31 -25.38 -55.71
CA ALA A 135 32.16 -25.31 -57.16
C ALA A 135 33.28 -24.51 -57.86
N GLY A 136 34.25 -23.96 -57.13
CA GLY A 136 35.40 -23.22 -57.69
C GLY A 136 35.07 -21.81 -58.21
N GLN A 137 33.92 -21.24 -57.85
CA GLN A 137 33.49 -19.91 -58.29
C GLN A 137 33.89 -18.83 -57.29
N GLU A 138 35.20 -18.64 -57.07
CA GLU A 138 35.72 -17.75 -56.01
C GLU A 138 35.53 -16.25 -56.29
N HIS A 139 35.54 -15.85 -57.57
CA HIS A 139 35.57 -14.44 -57.97
C HIS A 139 34.23 -13.69 -57.74
N ASP A 140 33.11 -14.42 -57.68
CA ASP A 140 31.75 -13.88 -57.48
C ASP A 140 31.39 -13.67 -55.98
N ILE A 141 32.19 -14.23 -55.07
CA ILE A 141 31.82 -14.35 -53.65
C ILE A 141 31.98 -13.02 -52.91
N MET A 142 33.03 -12.27 -53.23
CA MET A 142 33.32 -10.97 -52.60
C MET A 142 32.24 -9.92 -52.91
N GLN A 143 31.56 -10.05 -54.04
CA GLN A 143 30.49 -9.14 -54.47
C GLN A 143 29.11 -9.53 -53.92
N ALA A 144 28.94 -10.78 -53.50
CA ALA A 144 27.67 -11.33 -53.02
C ALA A 144 27.45 -11.19 -51.50
N ILE A 145 28.48 -10.82 -50.73
CA ILE A 145 28.35 -10.57 -49.29
C ILE A 145 27.77 -9.16 -49.08
N PRO A 146 26.56 -9.02 -48.53
CA PRO A 146 26.02 -7.70 -48.21
C PRO A 146 26.83 -7.09 -47.07
N THR A 147 27.62 -6.07 -47.39
CA THR A 147 28.27 -5.19 -46.41
C THR A 147 27.17 -4.44 -45.66
N LYS A 148 27.09 -4.64 -44.33
CA LYS A 148 26.23 -3.83 -43.47
C LYS A 148 26.62 -2.36 -43.51
#